data_AF-A0A9Q3F533-F1
#
_entry.id   AF-A0A9Q3F533-F1
#
_cell.length_a   1.000
_cell.length_b   1.000
_cell.length_c   1.000
_cell.angle_alpha   90.00
_cell.angle_beta   90.00
_cell.angle_gamma   90.00
#
_symmetry.space_group_name_H-M   'P 1'
#
loop_
_entity.id
_entity.type
_entity.pdbx_description
1 polymer ?
#
loop_
_entity_poly.entity_id
_entity_poly.type
_entity_poly.pdbx_seq_one_letter_code
_entity_poly.pdbx_strand_id
1 'polypeptide(L)'
;MEPDFKEGDKVENAVEVKLTEEYFRKHPVFPVSLVKPYFQTEKDKFPSRKKNPTPPETVEVEDSPGPPKKIIKARKIRLNGTDQRQYLVRFKNQTADKDKWLAEDAIPDGNLHLTRFKASRRTEQSHQ
;
A
#
# COMPACT_ATOMS: atom_id res chain seq x y z
N MET A 1 31.31 -2.95 -15.55
CA MET A 1 30.64 -4.14 -16.09
C MET A 1 29.19 -3.73 -16.27
N GLU A 2 28.86 -3.21 -17.46
CA GLU A 2 27.50 -2.80 -17.79
C GLU A 2 26.67 -4.05 -18.07
N PRO A 3 25.42 -4.15 -17.58
CA PRO A 3 24.57 -5.29 -17.90
C PRO A 3 24.03 -5.17 -19.34
N ASP A 4 24.43 -6.12 -20.18
CA ASP A 4 23.88 -6.32 -21.52
C ASP A 4 22.45 -6.85 -21.42
N PHE A 5 21.45 -5.98 -21.53
CA PHE A 5 20.05 -6.40 -21.65
C PHE A 5 19.76 -6.80 -23.09
N LYS A 6 19.38 -8.07 -23.31
CA LYS A 6 18.94 -8.54 -24.62
C LYS A 6 17.44 -8.30 -24.80
N GLU A 7 17.06 -7.97 -26.02
CA GLU A 7 15.67 -7.72 -26.42
C GLU A 7 14.83 -8.99 -26.20
N GLY A 8 14.04 -9.03 -25.12
CA GLY A 8 13.16 -10.16 -24.78
C GLY A 8 13.15 -10.62 -23.32
N ASP A 9 14.01 -10.09 -22.45
CA ASP A 9 14.03 -10.47 -21.03
C ASP A 9 12.80 -9.90 -20.28
N LYS A 10 11.77 -10.75 -20.12
CA LYS A 10 10.59 -10.45 -19.29
C LYS A 10 10.93 -10.59 -17.81
N VAL A 11 11.16 -9.47 -17.14
CA VAL A 11 11.13 -9.40 -15.67
C VAL A 11 9.67 -9.55 -15.22
N GLU A 12 9.38 -10.35 -14.18
CA GLU A 12 8.01 -10.70 -13.72
C GLU A 12 7.10 -9.49 -13.42
N ASN A 13 7.67 -8.28 -13.25
CA ASN A 13 6.94 -7.03 -13.01
C ASN A 13 7.26 -5.91 -14.02
N ALA A 14 7.78 -6.23 -15.21
CA ALA A 14 8.05 -5.22 -16.26
C ALA A 14 6.85 -5.05 -17.21
N VAL A 15 6.44 -3.81 -17.44
CA VAL A 15 5.40 -3.43 -18.42
C VAL A 15 6.05 -2.62 -19.54
N GLU A 16 5.97 -3.13 -20.77
CA GLU A 16 6.40 -2.39 -21.96
C GLU A 16 5.42 -1.24 -22.24
N VAL A 17 5.89 0.00 -22.08
CA VAL A 17 5.11 1.20 -22.38
C VAL A 17 5.45 1.69 -23.79
N LYS A 18 4.53 1.48 -24.73
CA LYS A 18 4.62 2.07 -26.08
C LYS A 18 4.09 3.51 -26.02
N LEU A 19 5.00 4.49 -26.01
CA LEU A 19 4.64 5.91 -26.05
C LEU A 19 4.13 6.27 -27.46
N THR A 20 2.96 6.92 -27.56
CA THR A 20 2.44 7.47 -28.83
C THR A 20 3.22 8.74 -29.21
N GLU A 21 3.18 9.14 -30.49
CA GLU A 21 3.97 10.27 -31.04
C GLU A 21 3.86 11.57 -30.24
N GLU A 22 2.72 11.81 -29.60
CA GLU A 22 2.46 13.00 -28.77
C GLU A 22 3.29 13.04 -27.48
N TYR A 23 3.62 11.89 -26.89
CA TYR A 23 4.47 11.76 -25.69
C TYR A 23 5.95 11.58 -26.03
N PHE A 24 6.30 11.59 -27.32
CA PHE A 24 7.68 11.51 -27.80
C PHE A 24 8.43 12.85 -27.73
N ARG A 25 7.79 13.90 -27.18
CA ARG A 25 8.42 15.20 -26.92
C ARG A 25 9.53 15.04 -25.88
N LYS A 26 10.71 14.66 -26.35
CA LYS A 26 11.96 14.82 -25.60
C LYS A 26 12.07 16.29 -25.26
N HIS A 27 12.02 16.63 -23.98
CA HIS A 27 12.32 17.99 -23.55
C HIS A 27 13.67 18.36 -24.16
N PRO A 28 13.82 19.52 -24.84
CA PRO A 28 15.11 19.94 -25.34
C PRO A 28 16.09 19.86 -24.16
N VAL A 29 17.18 19.14 -24.39
CA VAL A 29 18.24 18.83 -23.43
C VAL A 29 18.43 20.03 -22.53
N PHE A 30 18.24 19.83 -21.22
CA PHE A 30 18.36 20.91 -20.24
C PHE A 30 19.68 21.64 -20.49
N PRO A 31 19.66 22.92 -20.89
CA PRO A 31 20.87 23.59 -21.32
C PRO A 31 21.84 23.63 -20.14
N VAL A 32 23.06 23.14 -20.36
CA VAL A 32 24.09 23.00 -19.31
C VAL A 32 24.42 24.35 -18.67
N SER A 33 24.16 25.46 -19.37
CA SER A 33 24.27 26.82 -18.84
C SER A 33 23.31 27.15 -17.68
N LEU A 34 22.21 26.41 -17.54
CA LEU A 34 21.27 26.54 -16.43
C LEU A 34 21.65 25.68 -15.23
N VAL A 35 22.66 24.81 -15.37
CA VAL A 35 23.17 24.02 -14.26
C VAL A 35 23.99 24.94 -13.37
N LYS A 36 23.48 25.19 -12.16
CA LYS A 36 24.25 25.90 -11.14
C LYS A 36 25.36 24.98 -10.62
N PRO A 37 26.62 25.46 -10.56
CA PRO A 37 27.67 24.69 -9.91
C PRO A 37 27.31 24.44 -8.45
N TYR A 38 27.52 23.20 -8.00
CA TYR A 38 27.30 22.83 -6.61
C TYR A 38 28.48 23.32 -5.77
N PHE A 39 28.20 24.13 -4.76
CA PHE A 39 29.18 24.56 -3.76
C PHE A 39 28.87 23.90 -2.41
N GLN A 40 29.90 23.41 -1.74
CA GLN A 40 29.76 23.00 -0.34
C GLN A 40 29.37 24.21 0.50
N THR A 41 28.50 23.97 1.48
CA THR A 41 28.06 25.02 2.40
C THR A 41 29.24 25.48 3.26
N GLU A 42 29.63 26.74 3.12
CA GLU A 42 30.55 27.42 4.04
C GLU A 42 29.88 27.63 5.39
N LYS A 43 30.39 26.97 6.44
CA LYS A 43 29.83 27.03 7.79
C LYS A 43 30.02 28.40 8.44
N ASP A 44 31.15 29.05 8.17
CA ASP A 44 31.50 30.34 8.77
C ASP A 44 30.64 31.49 8.23
N LYS A 45 30.22 31.39 6.97
CA LYS A 45 29.35 32.37 6.30
C LYS A 45 27.87 32.20 6.63
N PHE A 46 27.46 30.98 7.01
CA PHE A 46 26.07 30.65 7.33
C PHE A 46 25.96 29.83 8.63
N PRO A 47 26.33 30.41 9.80
CA PRO A 47 26.37 29.69 11.07
C PRO A 47 24.99 29.24 11.57
N SER A 48 23.92 29.88 11.11
CA SER A 48 22.53 29.57 11.44
C SER A 48 21.93 28.41 10.62
N ARG A 49 22.64 27.89 9.61
CA ARG A 49 22.18 26.76 8.82
C ARG A 49 22.31 25.47 9.64
N LYS A 50 21.21 25.06 10.28
CA LYS A 50 21.10 23.78 10.98
C LYS A 50 21.43 22.64 10.01
N LYS A 51 22.26 21.68 10.43
CA LYS A 51 22.45 20.42 9.68
C LYS A 51 21.07 19.80 9.43
N ASN A 52 20.92 19.11 8.29
CA ASN A 52 19.68 18.43 7.92
C ASN A 52 19.08 17.74 9.15
N PRO A 53 17.76 17.91 9.40
CA PRO A 53 17.13 17.27 10.53
C PRO A 53 17.39 15.77 10.46
N THR A 54 17.83 15.18 11.56
CA THR A 54 17.97 13.73 11.66
C THR A 54 16.60 13.13 11.35
N PRO A 55 16.49 12.20 10.38
CA PRO A 55 15.24 11.50 10.16
C PRO A 55 14.77 10.87 11.48
N PRO A 56 13.45 10.84 11.75
CA PRO A 56 12.94 10.09 12.88
C PRO A 56 13.38 8.62 12.76
N GLU A 57 13.67 8.01 13.91
CA GLU A 57 14.03 6.60 13.99
C GLU A 57 12.86 5.75 13.46
N THR A 58 13.15 4.81 12.57
CA THR A 58 12.14 3.91 12.02
C THR A 58 11.69 2.94 13.11
N VAL A 59 10.46 3.10 13.58
CA VAL A 59 9.84 2.17 14.54
C VAL A 59 9.33 0.96 13.76
N GLU A 60 9.87 -0.23 14.07
CA GLU A 60 9.28 -1.48 13.62
C GLU A 60 7.92 -1.65 14.33
N VAL A 61 6.83 -1.42 13.60
CA VAL A 61 5.48 -1.64 14.11
C VAL A 61 5.27 -3.15 14.15
N GLU A 62 5.22 -3.74 15.34
CA GLU A 62 4.82 -5.13 15.52
C GLU A 62 3.56 -5.42 14.70
N ASP A 63 3.55 -6.54 13.98
CA ASP A 63 2.48 -7.02 13.08
C ASP A 63 1.17 -7.38 13.82
N SER A 64 0.88 -6.71 14.93
CA SER A 64 -0.43 -6.72 15.55
C SER A 64 -1.44 -6.21 14.50
N PRO A 65 -2.50 -7.00 14.20
CA PRO A 65 -3.55 -6.54 13.32
C PRO A 65 -4.17 -5.30 13.97
N GLY A 66 -4.14 -4.17 13.26
CA GLY A 66 -4.79 -2.95 13.71
C GLY A 66 -6.30 -3.17 13.94
N PRO A 67 -7.03 -2.21 14.51
CA PRO A 67 -8.45 -2.40 14.79
C PRO A 67 -9.26 -2.73 13.52
N PRO A 68 -10.25 -3.64 13.60
CA PRO A 68 -11.07 -4.00 12.46
C PRO A 68 -11.79 -2.77 11.88
N LYS A 69 -11.73 -2.63 10.55
CA LYS A 69 -12.41 -1.56 9.81
C LYS A 69 -13.79 -2.03 9.36
N LYS A 70 -13.85 -3.16 8.65
CA LYS A 70 -15.10 -3.73 8.11
C LYS A 70 -14.99 -5.21 7.78
N ILE A 71 -16.14 -5.88 7.72
CA ILE A 71 -16.29 -7.24 7.21
C ILE A 71 -16.69 -7.17 5.73
N ILE A 72 -16.04 -7.96 4.89
CA ILE A 72 -16.23 -7.96 3.43
C ILE A 72 -17.04 -9.17 2.97
N LYS A 73 -16.69 -10.36 3.49
CA LYS A 73 -17.30 -11.63 3.09
C LYS A 73 -17.55 -12.49 4.30
N ALA A 74 -18.48 -13.43 4.14
CA ALA A 74 -18.76 -14.49 5.10
C ALA A 74 -18.63 -15.83 4.36
N ARG A 75 -18.13 -16.86 5.04
CA ARG A 75 -18.10 -18.23 4.56
C ARG A 75 -18.47 -19.19 5.69
N LYS A 76 -18.96 -20.37 5.35
CA LYS A 76 -19.17 -21.46 6.29
C LYS A 76 -18.13 -22.54 6.01
N ILE A 77 -17.43 -22.98 7.04
CA ILE A 77 -16.43 -24.04 6.96
C ILE A 77 -16.75 -25.12 7.99
N ARG A 78 -16.32 -26.36 7.72
CA ARG A 78 -16.43 -27.45 8.70
C ARG A 78 -15.04 -27.72 9.25
N LEU A 79 -14.83 -27.43 10.53
CA LEU A 79 -13.55 -27.59 11.22
C LEU A 79 -13.77 -28.51 12.42
N ASN A 80 -12.95 -29.57 12.55
CA ASN A 80 -13.08 -30.58 13.60
C ASN A 80 -14.50 -31.19 13.71
N GLY A 81 -15.15 -31.41 12.56
CA GLY A 81 -16.52 -31.95 12.50
C GLY A 81 -17.64 -30.94 12.79
N THR A 82 -17.31 -29.75 13.31
CA THR A 82 -18.26 -28.68 13.60
C THR A 82 -18.34 -27.67 12.47
N ASP A 83 -19.56 -27.21 12.19
CA ASP A 83 -19.81 -26.18 11.19
C ASP A 83 -19.61 -24.79 11.81
N GLN A 84 -18.58 -24.06 11.39
CA GLN A 84 -18.25 -22.72 11.89
C GLN A 84 -18.39 -21.68 10.78
N ARG A 85 -18.93 -20.50 11.13
CA ARG A 85 -18.94 -19.33 10.24
C ARG A 85 -17.67 -18.51 10.44
N GLN A 86 -17.06 -18.11 9.33
CA GLN A 86 -15.93 -17.19 9.32
C GLN A 86 -16.25 -15.95 8.50
N TYR A 87 -15.63 -14.84 8.88
CA TYR A 87 -15.79 -13.54 8.27
C TYR A 87 -14.44 -13.02 7.80
N LEU A 88 -14.39 -12.49 6.59
CA LEU A 88 -13.20 -11.84 6.04
C LEU A 88 -13.16 -10.40 6.55
N VAL A 89 -12.21 -10.14 7.44
CA VAL A 89 -12.05 -8.85 8.14
C VAL A 89 -10.94 -8.05 7.49
N ARG A 90 -11.24 -6.79 7.18
CA ARG A 90 -10.26 -5.78 6.78
C ARG A 90 -9.93 -4.88 7.95
N PHE A 91 -8.64 -4.70 8.21
CA PHE A 91 -8.15 -3.88 9.32
C PHE A 91 -7.90 -2.42 8.88
N LYS A 92 -7.91 -1.49 9.85
CA LYS A 92 -7.54 -0.10 9.57
C LYS A 92 -6.05 0.00 9.26
N ASN A 93 -5.70 0.87 8.32
CA ASN A 93 -4.31 1.15 7.92
C ASN A 93 -3.53 -0.07 7.39
N GLN A 94 -4.24 -1.13 6.98
CA GLN A 94 -3.64 -2.30 6.34
C GLN A 94 -4.18 -2.47 4.91
N THR A 95 -3.34 -3.00 4.03
CA THR A 95 -3.71 -3.33 2.65
C THR A 95 -4.59 -4.58 2.60
N ALA A 96 -5.24 -4.81 1.46
CA ALA A 96 -6.11 -5.95 1.24
C ALA A 96 -5.39 -7.30 1.41
N ASP A 97 -4.06 -7.33 1.22
CA ASP A 97 -3.24 -8.53 1.36
C ASP A 97 -3.16 -9.02 2.82
N LYS A 98 -3.40 -8.12 3.78
CA LYS A 98 -3.44 -8.45 5.22
C LYS A 98 -4.86 -8.77 5.72
N ASP A 99 -5.86 -8.89 4.83
CA ASP A 99 -7.22 -9.30 5.23
C ASP A 99 -7.22 -10.75 5.74
N LYS A 100 -7.88 -11.02 6.88
CA LYS A 100 -7.88 -12.35 7.52
C LYS A 100 -9.28 -12.90 7.71
N TRP A 101 -9.42 -14.22 7.57
CA TRP A 101 -10.65 -14.94 7.94
C TRP A 101 -10.65 -15.22 9.44
N LEU A 102 -11.59 -14.61 10.15
CA LEU A 102 -11.75 -14.76 11.59
C LEU A 102 -13.09 -15.39 11.93
N ALA A 103 -13.12 -16.17 13.01
CA ALA A 103 -14.36 -16.62 13.64
C ALA A 103 -15.08 -15.44 14.30
N GLU A 104 -16.38 -15.58 14.54
CA GLU A 104 -17.20 -14.53 15.19
C GLU A 104 -16.61 -14.04 16.52
N ASP A 105 -16.13 -14.97 17.36
CA ASP A 105 -15.55 -14.67 18.67
C ASP A 105 -14.17 -14.02 18.60
N ALA A 106 -13.46 -14.19 17.49
CA ALA A 106 -12.09 -13.69 17.31
C ALA A 106 -12.05 -12.25 16.77
N ILE A 107 -13.20 -11.62 16.52
CA ILE A 107 -13.29 -10.27 15.96
C ILE A 107 -13.49 -9.26 17.10
N PRO A 108 -12.53 -8.34 17.33
CA PRO A 108 -12.73 -7.23 18.26
C PRO A 108 -13.96 -6.40 17.85
N ASP A 109 -14.83 -6.09 18.81
CA ASP A 109 -16.10 -5.37 18.58
C ASP A 109 -16.98 -6.01 17.48
N GLY A 110 -16.94 -7.35 17.35
CA GLY A 110 -17.57 -8.11 16.28
C GLY A 110 -19.04 -7.76 16.04
N ASN A 111 -19.84 -7.58 17.10
CA ASN A 111 -21.27 -7.26 17.01
C ASN A 111 -21.57 -6.00 16.18
N LEU A 112 -20.77 -4.95 16.33
CA LEU A 112 -20.96 -3.70 15.58
C LEU A 112 -20.69 -3.94 14.09
N HIS A 113 -19.59 -4.61 13.78
CA HIS A 113 -19.17 -4.88 12.41
C HIS A 113 -20.09 -5.87 11.70
N LEU A 114 -20.59 -6.89 12.41
CA LEU A 114 -21.52 -7.89 11.89
C LEU A 114 -22.89 -7.28 11.60
N THR A 115 -23.39 -6.42 12.48
CA THR A 115 -24.68 -5.73 12.26
C THR A 115 -24.62 -4.86 11.01
N ARG A 116 -23.55 -4.07 10.86
CA ARG A 116 -23.32 -3.25 9.65
C ARG A 116 -23.22 -4.09 8.38
N PHE A 117 -22.50 -5.21 8.43
CA PHE A 117 -22.37 -6.14 7.31
C PHE A 117 -23.71 -6.79 6.91
N LYS A 118 -24.51 -7.22 7.89
CA LYS A 118 -25.86 -7.76 7.65
C LYS A 118 -26.77 -6.70 7.04
N ALA A 119 -26.69 -5.46 7.51
CA ALA A 119 -27.48 -4.36 6.96
C ALA A 119 -27.09 -4.05 5.49
N SER A 120 -25.80 -3.98 5.17
CA SER A 120 -25.33 -3.72 3.80
C SER A 120 -25.71 -4.84 2.82
N ARG A 121 -25.71 -6.10 3.28
CA ARG A 121 -26.15 -7.23 2.46
C ARG A 121 -27.63 -7.18 2.10
N ARG A 122 -28.49 -6.69 3.01
CA ARG A 122 -29.92 -6.53 2.74
C ARG A 122 -30.17 -5.45 1.68
N THR A 123 -29.44 -4.34 1.74
CA THR A 123 -29.59 -3.26 0.75
C THR A 123 -29.10 -3.68 -0.63
N GLU A 124 -27.98 -4.40 -0.72
CA GLU A 124 -27.45 -4.93 -1.99
C GLU A 124 -28.43 -5.90 -2.68
N GLN A 125 -29.17 -6.70 -1.91
CA GLN A 125 -30.16 -7.64 -2.43
C GLN A 125 -31.47 -6.96 -2.87
N SER A 126 -31.77 -5.75 -2.37
CA SER A 126 -32.99 -5.01 -2.72
C SER A 126 -32.88 -4.16 -3.99
N HIS A 127 -31.69 -4.07 -4.59
CA HIS A 127 -31.41 -3.30 -5.81
C HIS A 127 -31.06 -4.19 -7.01
N GLN A 128 -31.34 -5.49 -6.91
CA GLN A 128 -31.31 -6.45 -8.01
C GLN A 128 -32.74 -6.92 -8.30
#